data_AF-A0A2G9TQG7-F1
#
_entry.id   AF-A0A2G9TQG7-F1
#
_cell.length_a   1.000
_cell.length_b   1.000
_cell.length_c   1.000
_cell.angle_alpha   90.00
_cell.angle_beta   90.00
_cell.angle_gamma   90.00
#
_symmetry.space_group_name_H-M   'P 1'
#
loop_
_entity.id
_entity.type
_entity.pdbx_description
1 polymer ?
#
loop_
_entity_poly.entity_id
_entity_poly.type
_entity_poly.pdbx_seq_one_letter_code
_entity_poly.pdbx_strand_id
1 'polypeptide(L)'
;MVSKDDNYQETMGSDIVGFYDVSMMNEHYDFLCPRESSAQCQNGGYPNPNNCTVCNCPSGYGGVLCNERAPVGTRVEVRIESLQGYTVDGCIYGGVEIKAHPDQLRTGYRFCSSSSVGKTLTASSNLLPIITFNRYGRTTVGLVYRYVDFPRLVGLFKAKEAATIGCRDCTVVENPPMEGALRPLRAAAFSLSSDTVRAAVFVSDVDVLVTIADRDE
;
A
#
# COMPACT_ATOMS: atom_id res chain seq x y z
N MET A 1 -9.49 24.42 12.08
CA MET A 1 -8.73 23.62 13.07
C MET A 1 -7.31 23.49 12.55
N VAL A 2 -6.28 23.65 13.38
CA VAL A 2 -4.87 23.51 12.96
C VAL A 2 -4.35 22.19 13.50
N SER A 3 -3.76 21.38 12.63
CA SER A 3 -3.18 20.08 13.00
C SER A 3 -1.89 20.26 13.80
N LYS A 4 -1.61 19.33 14.72
CA LYS A 4 -0.32 19.31 15.44
C LYS A 4 0.82 18.86 14.53
N ASP A 5 0.51 17.98 13.58
CA ASP A 5 1.42 17.53 12.52
C ASP A 5 0.85 18.04 11.20
N ASP A 6 1.61 18.92 10.55
CA ASP A 6 1.20 19.65 9.36
C ASP A 6 0.74 18.72 8.22
N ASN A 7 1.23 17.48 8.16
CA ASN A 7 0.82 16.53 7.12
C ASN A 7 -0.62 16.03 7.29
N TYR A 8 -1.21 16.22 8.46
CA TYR A 8 -2.61 15.91 8.73
C TYR A 8 -3.56 17.08 8.47
N GLN A 9 -3.06 18.25 8.06
CA GLN A 9 -3.89 19.44 7.89
C GLN A 9 -5.07 19.19 6.94
N GLU A 10 -4.84 18.46 5.86
CA GLU A 10 -5.86 18.10 4.86
C GLU A 10 -6.64 16.83 5.20
N THR A 11 -6.30 16.13 6.28
CA THR A 11 -7.04 14.93 6.70
C THR A 11 -8.08 15.26 7.77
N MET A 12 -7.80 16.25 8.62
CA MET A 12 -8.67 16.56 9.76
C MET A 12 -10.02 17.14 9.33
N GLY A 13 -11.10 16.60 9.91
CA GLY A 13 -12.46 17.08 9.65
C GLY A 13 -13.01 16.71 8.27
N SER A 14 -12.35 15.81 7.55
CA SER A 14 -12.81 15.31 6.25
C SER A 14 -14.03 14.40 6.39
N ASP A 15 -14.93 14.48 5.41
CA ASP A 15 -16.10 13.63 5.19
C ASP A 15 -15.76 12.24 4.60
N ILE A 16 -14.48 11.96 4.36
CA ILE A 16 -14.03 10.67 3.84
C ILE A 16 -13.96 9.64 4.97
N VAL A 17 -14.80 8.61 4.84
CA VAL A 17 -14.89 7.44 5.73
C VAL A 17 -13.53 6.80 5.97
N GLY A 18 -13.14 6.64 7.24
CA GLY A 18 -11.88 6.02 7.63
C GLY A 18 -11.94 4.49 7.58
N PHE A 19 -10.78 3.85 7.69
CA PHE A 19 -10.69 2.39 7.72
C PHE A 19 -11.54 1.79 8.85
N TYR A 20 -11.46 2.34 10.06
CA TYR A 20 -12.22 1.88 11.21
C TYR A 20 -13.74 2.00 11.01
N ASP A 21 -14.20 3.06 10.37
CA ASP A 21 -15.64 3.25 10.10
C ASP A 21 -16.15 2.17 9.15
N VAL A 22 -15.38 1.88 8.09
CA VAL A 22 -15.68 0.81 7.13
C VAL A 22 -15.58 -0.57 7.81
N SER A 23 -14.55 -0.82 8.62
CA SER A 23 -14.37 -2.13 9.26
C SER A 23 -15.47 -2.42 10.27
N MET A 24 -15.83 -1.43 11.11
CA MET A 24 -16.93 -1.59 12.07
C MET A 24 -18.27 -1.81 11.38
N MET A 25 -18.56 -1.11 10.28
CA MET A 25 -19.78 -1.32 9.49
C MET A 25 -19.79 -2.71 8.85
N ASN A 26 -18.67 -3.14 8.26
CA ASN A 26 -18.56 -4.45 7.63
C ASN A 26 -18.74 -5.60 8.63
N GLU A 27 -18.19 -5.46 9.84
CA GLU A 27 -18.39 -6.41 10.95
C GLU A 27 -19.84 -6.38 11.47
N HIS A 28 -20.47 -5.20 11.54
CA HIS A 28 -21.84 -5.07 12.05
C HIS A 28 -22.89 -5.64 11.10
N TYR A 29 -22.68 -5.50 9.79
CA TYR A 29 -23.64 -5.90 8.76
C TYR A 29 -23.30 -7.21 8.03
N ASP A 30 -22.27 -7.94 8.48
CA ASP A 30 -21.83 -9.22 7.89
C ASP A 30 -21.62 -9.17 6.36
N PHE A 31 -21.13 -8.03 5.84
CA PHE A 31 -20.76 -7.85 4.40
C PHE A 31 -19.44 -8.54 4.06
N LEU A 32 -19.23 -9.74 4.60
CA LEU A 32 -18.01 -10.52 4.42
C LEU A 32 -18.13 -11.40 3.19
N CYS A 33 -17.01 -11.56 2.48
CA CYS A 33 -16.94 -12.48 1.37
C CYS A 33 -17.17 -13.93 1.79
N PRO A 34 -17.78 -14.78 0.94
CA PRO A 34 -18.08 -16.18 1.30
C PRO A 34 -16.79 -16.98 1.49
N ARG A 35 -16.63 -17.67 2.64
CA ARG A 35 -15.38 -18.38 2.96
C ARG A 35 -14.92 -19.39 1.90
N GLU A 36 -15.87 -20.05 1.24
CA GLU A 36 -15.59 -21.12 0.28
C GLU A 36 -15.11 -20.60 -1.09
N SER A 37 -15.55 -19.41 -1.51
CA SER A 37 -15.27 -18.86 -2.84
C SER A 37 -14.27 -17.70 -2.82
N SER A 38 -13.78 -17.32 -1.64
CA SER A 38 -12.90 -16.18 -1.47
C SER A 38 -11.42 -16.54 -1.54
N ALA A 39 -10.61 -15.53 -1.82
CA ALA A 39 -9.16 -15.61 -1.73
C ALA A 39 -8.71 -16.13 -0.35
N GLN A 40 -7.80 -17.11 -0.36
CA GLN A 40 -7.20 -17.67 0.85
C GLN A 40 -6.03 -16.78 1.29
N CYS A 41 -6.38 -15.71 2.01
CA CYS A 41 -5.43 -14.70 2.45
C CYS A 41 -4.44 -15.24 3.49
N GLN A 42 -3.16 -14.91 3.34
CA GLN A 42 -2.08 -15.35 4.23
C GLN A 42 -1.71 -14.25 5.23
N ASN A 43 -0.90 -14.62 6.23
CA ASN A 43 -0.26 -13.70 7.18
C ASN A 43 -1.25 -12.80 7.97
N GLY A 44 -2.50 -13.23 8.13
CA GLY A 44 -3.54 -12.46 8.82
C GLY A 44 -4.28 -11.45 7.94
N GLY A 45 -4.13 -11.53 6.61
CA GLY A 45 -4.99 -10.82 5.67
C GLY A 45 -6.40 -11.38 5.64
N TYR A 46 -7.33 -10.58 5.10
CA TYR A 46 -8.73 -10.97 4.93
C TYR A 46 -9.22 -10.61 3.52
N PRO A 47 -10.23 -11.32 2.98
CA PRO A 47 -10.75 -11.05 1.64
C PRO A 47 -11.29 -9.63 1.55
N ASN A 48 -10.99 -8.94 0.44
CA ASN A 48 -11.48 -7.59 0.20
C ASN A 48 -13.00 -7.64 -0.04
N PRO A 49 -13.82 -6.91 0.75
CA PRO A 49 -15.29 -6.94 0.63
C PRO A 49 -15.83 -6.48 -0.73
N ASN A 50 -15.09 -5.62 -1.44
CA ASN A 50 -15.47 -5.14 -2.77
C ASN A 50 -14.99 -6.07 -3.89
N ASN A 51 -14.01 -6.95 -3.62
CA ASN A 51 -13.50 -7.92 -4.57
C ASN A 51 -12.93 -9.14 -3.83
N CYS A 52 -13.75 -10.18 -3.69
CA CYS A 52 -13.41 -11.38 -2.91
C CYS A 52 -12.26 -12.22 -3.48
N THR A 53 -11.70 -11.85 -4.65
CA THR A 53 -10.55 -12.52 -5.27
C THR A 53 -9.20 -11.93 -4.85
N VAL A 54 -9.19 -10.78 -4.17
CA VAL A 54 -7.98 -10.11 -3.66
C VAL A 54 -8.08 -9.91 -2.16
N CYS A 55 -6.93 -9.93 -1.48
CA CYS A 55 -6.83 -9.77 -0.03
C CYS A 55 -6.46 -8.34 0.37
N ASN A 56 -7.05 -7.88 1.47
CA ASN A 56 -6.55 -6.73 2.22
C ASN A 56 -5.45 -7.22 3.18
N CYS A 57 -4.23 -6.73 2.98
CA CYS A 57 -3.04 -7.25 3.67
C CYS A 57 -2.65 -6.46 4.92
N PRO A 58 -2.20 -7.15 5.99
CA PRO A 58 -1.66 -6.52 7.16
C PRO A 58 -0.28 -5.92 6.88
N SER A 59 0.19 -5.06 7.79
CA SER A 59 1.42 -4.29 7.62
C SER A 59 2.63 -5.18 7.31
N GLY A 60 3.35 -4.84 6.22
CA GLY A 60 4.53 -5.57 5.79
C GLY A 60 4.28 -6.66 4.76
N TYR A 61 3.02 -6.91 4.38
CA TYR A 61 2.66 -7.90 3.36
C TYR A 61 1.91 -7.26 2.18
N GLY A 62 2.08 -7.83 0.99
CA GLY A 62 1.43 -7.40 -0.25
C GLY A 62 1.16 -8.57 -1.19
N GLY A 63 0.74 -8.26 -2.42
CA GLY A 63 0.30 -9.25 -3.40
C GLY A 63 -1.15 -9.68 -3.20
N VAL A 64 -1.69 -10.46 -4.15
CA VAL A 64 -3.11 -10.86 -4.18
C VAL A 64 -3.53 -11.63 -2.94
N LEU A 65 -2.63 -12.44 -2.37
CA LEU A 65 -2.88 -13.31 -1.22
C LEU A 65 -2.09 -12.91 0.03
N CYS A 66 -1.48 -11.72 0.06
CA CYS A 66 -0.63 -11.26 1.17
C CYS A 66 0.60 -12.14 1.44
N ASN A 67 1.14 -12.78 0.40
CA ASN A 67 2.31 -13.66 0.44
C ASN A 67 3.62 -12.97 0.03
N GLU A 68 3.57 -11.71 -0.38
CA GLU A 68 4.74 -10.90 -0.74
C GLU A 68 5.14 -9.97 0.41
N ARG A 69 6.43 -9.59 0.54
CA ARG A 69 6.92 -8.96 1.79
C ARG A 69 7.72 -7.63 1.76
N ALA A 70 8.26 -7.09 0.70
CA ALA A 70 9.31 -6.05 0.78
C ALA A 70 10.60 -6.54 1.46
N PRO A 71 11.78 -6.01 1.08
CA PRO A 71 13.05 -6.50 1.60
C PRO A 71 13.11 -6.38 3.13
N VAL A 72 13.71 -7.39 3.77
CA VAL A 72 13.87 -7.40 5.22
C VAL A 72 14.84 -6.28 5.61
N GLY A 73 14.48 -5.48 6.61
CA GLY A 73 15.36 -4.42 7.11
C GLY A 73 15.33 -3.13 6.28
N THR A 74 14.42 -3.01 5.32
CA THR A 74 14.16 -1.76 4.60
C THR A 74 12.78 -1.20 4.90
N ARG A 75 12.62 0.10 4.66
CA ARG A 75 11.36 0.84 4.67
C ARG A 75 11.24 1.62 3.37
N VAL A 76 10.01 1.96 3.00
CA VAL A 76 9.74 2.71 1.77
C VAL A 76 9.81 4.21 2.08
N GLU A 77 10.59 4.94 1.30
CA GLU A 77 10.53 6.39 1.23
C GLU A 77 9.83 6.78 -0.07
N VAL A 78 8.78 7.58 0.02
CA VAL A 78 8.04 8.11 -1.14
C VAL A 78 8.20 9.61 -1.22
N ARG A 79 8.32 10.15 -2.43
CA ARG A 79 8.26 11.58 -2.72
C ARG A 79 7.16 11.84 -3.74
N ILE A 80 6.47 12.95 -3.52
CA ILE A 80 5.43 13.43 -4.43
C ILE A 80 6.11 14.23 -5.55
N GLU A 81 6.02 13.75 -6.78
CA GLU A 81 6.57 14.44 -7.97
C GLU A 81 5.51 15.31 -8.65
N SER A 82 4.25 14.87 -8.70
CA SER A 82 3.17 15.71 -9.24
C SER A 82 1.83 15.41 -8.60
N LEU A 83 1.03 16.46 -8.43
CA LEU A 83 -0.38 16.40 -8.04
C LEU A 83 -1.13 17.37 -8.94
N GLN A 84 -2.05 16.85 -9.74
CA GLN A 84 -2.93 17.65 -10.60
C GLN A 84 -4.37 17.21 -10.36
N GLY A 85 -5.25 18.14 -10.10
CA GLY A 85 -6.65 17.87 -9.76
C GLY A 85 -7.28 19.06 -9.06
N TYR A 86 -8.40 18.82 -8.37
CA TYR A 86 -9.08 19.83 -7.58
C TYR A 86 -8.40 20.00 -6.23
N THR A 87 -8.06 21.25 -5.90
CA THR A 87 -7.41 21.61 -4.64
C THR A 87 -8.40 22.36 -3.75
N VAL A 88 -8.76 21.75 -2.64
CA VAL A 88 -9.63 22.31 -1.61
C VAL A 88 -9.19 21.76 -0.26
N ASP A 89 -9.47 22.50 0.80
CA ASP A 89 -9.21 22.06 2.17
C ASP A 89 -9.87 20.69 2.40
N GLY A 90 -9.12 19.75 2.98
CA GLY A 90 -9.60 18.40 3.26
C GLY A 90 -9.39 17.39 2.12
N CYS A 91 -8.90 17.85 0.95
CA CYS A 91 -8.72 17.04 -0.25
C CYS A 91 -9.92 16.16 -0.62
N ILE A 92 -11.14 16.70 -0.47
CA ILE A 92 -12.39 15.91 -0.54
C ILE A 92 -12.72 15.42 -1.97
N TYR A 93 -12.21 16.07 -3.01
CA TYR A 93 -12.55 15.75 -4.40
C TYR A 93 -11.62 14.73 -5.06
N GLY A 94 -10.40 14.57 -4.56
CA GLY A 94 -9.44 13.63 -5.10
C GLY A 94 -8.03 13.94 -4.62
N GLY A 95 -7.16 12.93 -4.70
CA GLY A 95 -5.78 13.06 -4.28
C GLY A 95 -5.17 11.71 -3.91
N VAL A 96 -4.14 11.77 -3.07
CA VAL A 96 -3.46 10.60 -2.54
C VAL A 96 -3.46 10.62 -1.02
N GLU A 97 -3.81 9.49 -0.41
CA GLU A 97 -3.66 9.21 1.01
C GLU A 97 -2.46 8.27 1.21
N ILE A 98 -1.47 8.70 2.00
CA ILE A 98 -0.24 7.96 2.26
C ILE A 98 -0.18 7.60 3.74
N LYS A 99 -0.16 6.29 4.06
CA LYS A 99 -0.14 5.80 5.45
C LYS A 99 1.29 5.51 5.92
N ALA A 100 2.05 6.56 6.22
CA ALA A 100 3.43 6.41 6.66
C ALA A 100 3.60 6.13 8.18
N HIS A 101 2.50 6.06 8.95
CA HIS A 101 2.52 5.92 10.41
C HIS A 101 2.65 4.48 10.90
N PRO A 102 3.10 4.25 12.16
CA PRO A 102 3.17 2.91 12.74
C PRO A 102 1.81 2.20 12.78
N ASP A 103 0.76 2.96 13.11
CA ASP A 103 -0.60 2.46 13.17
C ASP A 103 -1.29 2.64 11.81
N GLN A 104 -1.25 1.58 11.00
CA GLN A 104 -1.80 1.56 9.64
C GLN A 104 -3.34 1.53 9.60
N LEU A 105 -4.00 1.37 10.76
CA LEU A 105 -5.45 1.43 10.87
C LEU A 105 -5.96 2.87 10.93
N ARG A 106 -5.07 3.84 11.19
CA ARG A 106 -5.42 5.28 11.16
C ARG A 106 -5.52 5.80 9.73
N THR A 107 -6.35 6.82 9.55
CA THR A 107 -6.36 7.61 8.32
C THR A 107 -4.96 8.17 8.05
N GLY A 108 -4.53 8.08 6.79
CA GLY A 108 -3.21 8.55 6.37
C GLY A 108 -3.15 10.06 6.15
N TYR A 109 -1.99 10.52 5.72
CA TYR A 109 -1.81 11.89 5.25
C TYR A 109 -2.43 12.06 3.87
N ARG A 110 -3.24 13.10 3.68
CA ARG A 110 -3.86 13.38 2.38
C ARG A 110 -3.17 14.53 1.68
N PHE A 111 -2.95 14.37 0.38
CA PHE A 111 -2.37 15.39 -0.48
C PHE A 111 -3.11 15.48 -1.80
N CYS A 112 -3.49 16.70 -2.16
CA CYS A 112 -4.14 17.03 -3.44
C CYS A 112 -3.58 18.32 -4.04
N SER A 113 -2.85 19.12 -3.26
CA SER A 113 -2.33 20.42 -3.68
C SER A 113 -0.92 20.34 -4.25
N SER A 114 -0.63 21.18 -5.26
CA SER A 114 0.70 21.34 -5.82
C SER A 114 1.73 21.84 -4.79
N SER A 115 1.29 22.48 -3.70
CA SER A 115 2.15 22.87 -2.57
C SER A 115 2.80 21.67 -1.85
N SER A 116 2.27 20.47 -2.05
CA SER A 116 2.80 19.23 -1.50
C SER A 116 3.82 18.54 -2.41
N VAL A 117 4.01 19.02 -3.64
CA VAL A 117 5.04 18.50 -4.54
C VAL A 117 6.42 18.74 -3.93
N GLY A 118 7.27 17.72 -3.98
CA GLY A 118 8.57 17.70 -3.32
C GLY A 118 8.54 17.19 -1.88
N LYS A 119 7.37 17.06 -1.24
CA LYS A 119 7.27 16.41 0.08
C LYS A 119 7.70 14.96 -0.03
N THR A 120 8.46 14.54 0.98
CA THR A 120 8.98 13.17 1.12
C THR A 120 8.47 12.59 2.43
N LEU A 121 7.97 11.36 2.39
CA LEU A 121 7.45 10.62 3.53
C LEU A 121 8.18 9.29 3.63
N THR A 122 8.61 8.95 4.84
CA THR A 122 9.27 7.69 5.13
C THR A 122 8.33 6.82 5.94
N ALA A 123 8.06 5.61 5.44
CA ALA A 123 7.23 4.64 6.13
C ALA A 123 7.86 4.23 7.47
N SER A 124 7.03 4.08 8.50
CA SER A 124 7.45 3.49 9.78
C SER A 124 7.75 1.99 9.67
N SER A 125 7.19 1.32 8.66
CA SER A 125 7.31 -0.12 8.40
C SER A 125 7.95 -0.40 7.03
N ASN A 126 8.20 -1.68 6.76
CA ASN A 126 8.60 -2.18 5.44
C ASN A 126 7.49 -2.10 4.38
N LEU A 127 6.30 -1.64 4.75
CA LEU A 127 5.17 -1.38 3.85
C LEU A 127 4.76 0.08 3.93
N LEU A 128 4.36 0.63 2.78
CA LEU A 128 3.71 1.92 2.68
C LEU A 128 2.43 1.80 1.83
N PRO A 129 1.25 1.76 2.46
CA PRO A 129 -0.01 1.86 1.74
C PRO A 129 -0.17 3.26 1.14
N ILE A 130 -0.41 3.29 -0.16
CA ILE A 130 -0.69 4.50 -0.94
C ILE A 130 -2.07 4.31 -1.54
N ILE A 131 -3.02 5.16 -1.17
CA ILE A 131 -4.41 5.07 -1.64
C ILE A 131 -4.67 6.30 -2.49
N THR A 132 -4.89 6.12 -3.79
CA THR A 132 -5.29 7.23 -4.67
C THR A 132 -6.78 7.18 -4.89
N PHE A 133 -7.46 8.30 -4.67
CA PHE A 133 -8.91 8.39 -4.77
C PHE A 133 -9.34 9.58 -5.59
N ASN A 134 -10.51 9.48 -6.22
CA ASN A 134 -11.07 10.54 -7.03
C ASN A 134 -12.59 10.50 -7.01
N ARG A 135 -13.20 11.59 -6.52
CA ARG A 135 -14.65 11.76 -6.45
C ARG A 135 -15.17 12.75 -7.50
N TYR A 136 -14.30 13.61 -8.06
CA TYR A 136 -14.72 14.61 -9.03
C TYR A 136 -13.63 15.01 -10.02
N GLY A 137 -13.98 14.97 -11.31
CA GLY A 137 -13.09 15.32 -12.42
C GLY A 137 -11.95 14.32 -12.59
N ARG A 138 -10.82 14.74 -13.15
CA ARG A 138 -9.66 13.88 -13.39
C ARG A 138 -8.53 14.26 -12.43
N THR A 139 -8.01 13.28 -11.70
CA THR A 139 -6.87 13.47 -10.80
C THR A 139 -5.65 12.74 -11.34
N THR A 140 -4.50 13.40 -11.35
CA THR A 140 -3.21 12.81 -11.73
C THR A 140 -2.24 12.91 -10.57
N VAL A 141 -1.63 11.77 -10.23
CA VAL A 141 -0.69 11.64 -9.12
C VAL A 141 0.60 11.02 -9.64
N GLY A 142 1.71 11.73 -9.47
CA GLY A 142 3.05 11.21 -9.76
C GLY A 142 3.85 11.04 -8.49
N LEU A 143 4.36 9.84 -8.26
CA LEU A 143 5.14 9.47 -7.09
C LEU A 143 6.47 8.84 -7.53
N VAL A 144 7.52 9.11 -6.77
CA VAL A 144 8.75 8.33 -6.84
C VAL A 144 9.00 7.69 -5.50
N TYR A 145 9.46 6.45 -5.50
CA TYR A 145 9.78 5.75 -4.27
C TYR A 145 11.21 5.23 -4.31
N ARG A 146 11.74 4.90 -3.14
CA ARG A 146 12.98 4.14 -2.98
C ARG A 146 12.96 3.35 -1.69
N TYR A 147 13.81 2.33 -1.64
CA TYR A 147 14.07 1.61 -0.40
C TYR A 147 15.15 2.32 0.41
N VAL A 148 14.88 2.52 1.70
CA VAL A 148 15.90 3.00 2.64
C VAL A 148 16.01 2.02 3.80
N ASP A 149 17.22 1.87 4.34
CA ASP A 149 17.44 0.98 5.48
C ASP A 149 16.69 1.50 6.72
N PHE A 150 16.23 0.59 7.57
CA PHE A 150 15.88 0.98 8.94
C PHE A 150 17.15 1.61 9.57
N PRO A 151 17.10 2.81 10.20
CA PRO A 151 18.04 3.25 11.20
C PRO A 151 18.27 2.09 12.15
N ARG A 152 19.36 1.38 11.89
CA ARG A 152 19.95 0.46 12.86
C ARG A 152 20.12 1.32 14.10
N LEU A 153 19.66 0.83 15.24
CA LEU A 153 20.26 1.26 16.49
C LEU A 153 21.75 0.95 16.33
N VAL A 154 22.52 1.93 15.88
CA VAL A 154 23.96 1.87 15.80
C VAL A 154 24.42 1.78 17.25
N GLY A 155 24.52 0.55 17.78
CA GLY A 155 25.13 0.34 19.09
C GLY A 155 24.63 -0.74 20.05
N LEU A 156 23.86 -1.78 19.68
CA LEU A 156 23.60 -2.85 20.69
C LEU A 156 23.43 -4.31 20.24
N PHE A 157 23.63 -4.64 18.96
CA PHE A 157 23.86 -6.04 18.60
C PHE A 157 25.07 -6.10 17.67
N LYS A 158 26.23 -6.44 18.24
CA LYS A 158 27.27 -7.11 17.46
C LYS A 158 26.58 -8.29 16.79
N ALA A 159 26.67 -8.37 15.47
CA ALA A 159 26.34 -9.57 14.72
C ALA A 159 27.16 -10.72 15.33
N LYS A 160 26.53 -11.49 16.22
CA LYS A 160 27.06 -12.75 16.69
C LYS A 160 26.55 -13.76 15.68
N GLU A 161 27.47 -14.20 14.85
CA GLU A 161 27.47 -15.37 13.96
C GLU A 161 26.11 -15.97 13.61
N ALA A 162 25.85 -16.04 12.30
CA ALA A 162 24.88 -16.94 11.70
C ALA A 162 25.11 -18.36 12.24
N ALA A 163 24.34 -18.74 13.25
CA ALA A 163 24.26 -20.12 13.71
C ALA A 163 23.42 -20.87 12.68
N THR A 164 24.10 -21.60 11.82
CA THR A 164 23.56 -22.63 10.95
C THR A 164 22.80 -23.64 11.82
N ILE A 165 21.49 -23.46 11.99
CA ILE A 165 20.62 -24.54 12.47
C ILE A 165 20.43 -25.46 11.27
N GLY A 166 21.17 -26.56 11.28
CA GLY A 166 21.02 -27.62 10.30
C GLY A 166 19.63 -28.26 10.43
N CYS A 167 18.76 -28.00 9.46
CA CYS A 167 17.68 -28.93 9.16
C CYS A 167 18.30 -30.12 8.42
N ARG A 168 18.59 -31.20 9.16
CA ARG A 168 18.64 -32.54 8.58
C ARG A 168 17.17 -32.93 8.34
N ASP A 169 16.81 -33.12 7.08
CA ASP A 169 15.47 -33.41 6.52
C ASP A 169 14.53 -32.22 6.22
N CYS A 170 15.02 -31.22 5.48
CA CYS A 170 14.15 -30.44 4.59
C CYS A 170 14.23 -31.01 3.17
N THR A 171 13.32 -31.90 2.79
CA THR A 171 13.11 -32.25 1.38
C THR A 171 12.46 -31.05 0.69
N VAL A 172 13.16 -30.47 -0.28
CA VAL A 172 12.59 -29.52 -1.25
C VAL A 172 11.49 -30.26 -2.01
N VAL A 173 10.23 -29.84 -1.84
CA VAL A 173 9.15 -30.28 -2.73
C VAL A 173 9.17 -29.34 -3.93
N GLU A 174 9.82 -29.78 -5.00
CA GLU A 174 9.65 -29.15 -6.31
C GLU A 174 8.23 -29.48 -6.80
N ASN A 175 7.40 -28.45 -7.00
CA ASN A 175 6.10 -28.62 -7.64
C ASN A 175 6.25 -28.51 -9.18
N PRO A 176 5.56 -29.38 -9.95
CA PRO A 176 5.71 -29.48 -11.41
C PRO A 176 5.10 -28.29 -12.17
N PRO A 177 5.49 -28.08 -13.45
CA PRO A 177 4.99 -26.98 -14.26
C PRO A 177 3.56 -27.24 -14.72
N MET A 178 2.70 -26.23 -14.64
CA MET A 178 1.38 -26.24 -15.28
C MET A 178 1.36 -25.15 -16.36
N GLU A 179 1.59 -25.58 -17.60
CA GLU A 179 1.24 -24.83 -18.81
C GLU A 179 -0.30 -24.75 -18.93
N GLY A 180 -0.82 -23.55 -19.16
CA GLY A 180 -2.25 -23.31 -19.36
C GLY A 180 -2.51 -21.95 -19.99
N ALA A 181 -2.86 -21.96 -21.27
CA ALA A 181 -2.92 -20.82 -22.17
C ALA A 181 -3.96 -19.74 -21.78
N LEU A 182 -3.55 -18.49 -22.05
CA LEU A 182 -4.28 -17.23 -21.90
C LEU A 182 -5.59 -17.15 -22.70
N ARG A 183 -6.57 -16.43 -22.13
CA ARG A 183 -7.53 -15.62 -22.89
C ARG A 183 -7.48 -14.18 -22.37
N PRO A 184 -7.41 -13.15 -23.23
CA PRO A 184 -7.25 -11.77 -22.79
C PRO A 184 -8.63 -11.19 -22.44
N LEU A 185 -8.82 -10.79 -21.19
CA LEU A 185 -9.77 -9.74 -20.84
C LEU A 185 -8.96 -8.46 -20.67
N ARG A 186 -9.35 -7.42 -21.42
CA ARG A 186 -8.64 -6.14 -21.53
C ARG A 186 -8.44 -5.53 -20.14
N ALA A 187 -7.22 -5.64 -19.62
CA ALA A 187 -6.72 -4.76 -18.58
C ALA A 187 -6.61 -3.34 -19.16
N ALA A 188 -7.14 -2.35 -18.45
CA ALA A 188 -6.75 -0.96 -18.69
C ALA A 188 -5.23 -0.89 -18.59
N ALA A 189 -4.60 -0.20 -19.54
CA ALA A 189 -3.16 -0.16 -19.70
C ALA A 189 -2.48 0.39 -18.44
N PHE A 190 -2.05 -0.54 -17.58
CA PHE A 190 -1.06 -0.28 -16.54
C PHE A 190 0.30 -0.30 -17.22
N SER A 191 0.97 0.85 -17.29
CA SER A 191 2.41 0.90 -17.49
C SER A 191 3.09 0.76 -16.11
N LEU A 192 2.90 -0.39 -15.46
CA LEU A 192 3.77 -0.83 -14.37
C LEU A 192 4.85 -1.67 -15.03
N SER A 193 6.12 -1.24 -14.92
CA SER A 193 7.24 -2.11 -15.23
C SER A 193 7.13 -3.36 -14.34
N SER A 194 7.55 -4.50 -14.88
CA SER A 194 7.51 -5.81 -14.21
C SER A 194 8.32 -5.85 -12.89
N ASP A 195 9.05 -4.79 -12.57
CA ASP A 195 9.91 -4.63 -11.39
C ASP A 195 9.31 -3.74 -10.28
N THR A 196 8.03 -3.34 -10.37
CA THR A 196 7.34 -2.49 -9.36
C THR A 196 6.96 -3.24 -8.07
N VAL A 197 7.89 -4.04 -7.58
CA VAL A 197 7.70 -4.93 -6.45
C VAL A 197 7.85 -4.12 -5.16
N ARG A 198 6.75 -3.53 -4.66
CA ARG A 198 6.35 -3.36 -3.23
C ARG A 198 6.38 -1.97 -2.54
N ALA A 199 5.69 -0.99 -3.12
CA ALA A 199 4.77 -0.14 -2.35
C ALA A 199 3.34 -0.60 -2.65
N ALA A 200 2.51 -0.88 -1.64
CA ALA A 200 1.13 -1.31 -1.90
C ALA A 200 0.32 -0.09 -2.32
N VAL A 201 0.20 0.11 -3.63
CA VAL A 201 -0.60 1.19 -4.21
C VAL A 201 -1.98 0.66 -4.53
N PHE A 202 -2.95 1.14 -3.77
CA PHE A 202 -4.37 0.88 -3.99
C PHE A 202 -4.95 2.06 -4.77
N VAL A 203 -5.29 1.80 -6.03
CA VAL A 203 -6.04 2.76 -6.84
C VAL A 203 -7.52 2.49 -6.62
N SER A 204 -8.24 3.41 -5.98
CA SER A 204 -9.66 3.19 -5.68
C SER A 204 -10.59 3.54 -6.85
N ASP A 205 -10.13 4.30 -7.86
CA ASP A 205 -11.02 4.87 -8.87
C ASP A 205 -10.41 4.87 -10.30
N VAL A 206 -11.26 4.65 -11.31
CA VAL A 206 -10.87 4.52 -12.73
C VAL A 206 -10.42 5.83 -13.40
N ASP A 207 -10.76 6.98 -12.82
CA ASP A 207 -10.42 8.32 -13.33
C ASP A 207 -9.16 8.92 -12.66
N VAL A 208 -8.40 8.09 -11.94
CA VAL A 208 -7.09 8.46 -11.41
C VAL A 208 -6.01 8.00 -12.40
N LEU A 209 -5.20 8.95 -12.88
CA LEU A 209 -3.93 8.61 -13.51
C LEU A 209 -2.83 8.56 -12.45
N VAL A 210 -2.15 7.42 -12.33
CA VAL A 210 -1.04 7.25 -11.37
C VAL A 210 0.23 6.92 -12.14
N THR A 211 1.29 7.69 -11.92
CA THR A 211 2.65 7.34 -12.34
C THR A 211 3.51 7.07 -11.12
N ILE A 212 4.13 5.90 -11.07
CA ILE A 212 5.05 5.51 -10.01
C ILE A 212 6.35 5.06 -10.65
N ALA A 213 7.46 5.63 -10.20
CA ALA A 213 8.79 5.23 -10.63
C ALA A 213 9.67 4.91 -9.42
N ASP A 214 10.52 3.90 -9.57
CA ASP A 214 11.65 3.72 -8.64
C ASP A 214 12.66 4.85 -8.91
N ARG A 215 13.18 5.47 -7.86
CA ARG A 215 14.22 6.51 -7.99
C ARG A 215 15.60 5.90 -8.25
N ASP A 216 15.79 4.63 -7.89
CA ASP A 216 17.09 3.96 -7.95
C ASP A 216 17.33 3.25 -9.31
N GLU A 217 16.37 3.30 -10.25
CA GLU A 217 16.48 2.87 -11.67
C GLU A 217 16.57 4.05 -12.64
#